data_AF-A0A7X8HTI5-F1
#
_entry.id   AF-A0A7X8HTI5-F1
#
_cell.length_a   1.000
_cell.length_b   1.000
_cell.length_c   1.000
_cell.angle_alpha   90.00
_cell.angle_beta   90.00
_cell.angle_gamma   90.00
#
_symmetry.space_group_name_H-M   'P 1'
#
loop_
_entity.id
_entity.type
_entity.pdbx_description
1 polymer ?
#
loop_
_entity_poly.entity_id
_entity_poly.type
_entity_poly.pdbx_seq_one_letter_code
_entity_poly.pdbx_strand_id
1 'polypeptide(L)'
;MKKKTIRERIDEILSNRTDNPGKKAREKKLGRKIKENLKLIEDIIGFSDDVVVREFQLGGKTGIRAAIVFVDGLTDKLVINENILKPLLIEKFPEDELEEPARSDIIKFIKEKTITINELKIEDKLDKVIDGILDGDTALLVDGYTDTFLLNTRGWDKRSISEPQSETVVRGPRDSFTENFRTNTALIRRRIKHSALRIKGISIGKYSRTNIAICYIEGLTNKYIVEEIKERIANIDIDNIPGSGFIEQLIEDNHFTPFPQLLSTERPDRVAANLLEGRVAIVVDGSPFALIAPITISVFLQSAEDYYDRFIIGSFLRIIRLLAIIIALTLPALYISVISFHPEMVPTQLALAFAGGRAVVPFPAYTEAFIMTILMELLREASIR
;
A
#
# COMPACT_ATOMS: atom_id res chain seq x y z
N MET A 1 16.27 35.91 -4.65
CA MET A 1 16.15 34.57 -5.23
C MET A 1 15.04 34.58 -6.28
N LYS A 2 15.36 34.35 -7.57
CA LYS A 2 14.34 34.31 -8.64
C LYS A 2 13.46 33.07 -8.44
N LYS A 3 12.13 33.24 -8.36
CA LYS A 3 11.17 32.13 -8.36
C LYS A 3 11.26 31.43 -9.71
N LYS A 4 11.70 30.16 -9.73
CA LYS A 4 11.65 29.29 -10.92
C LYS A 4 10.22 29.22 -11.45
N THR A 5 10.07 29.29 -12.76
CA THR A 5 8.79 29.19 -13.46
C THR A 5 8.23 27.77 -13.29
N ILE A 6 6.90 27.60 -13.26
CA ILE A 6 6.24 26.29 -13.05
C ILE A 6 6.73 25.25 -14.07
N ARG A 7 6.99 25.64 -15.32
CA ARG A 7 7.58 24.76 -16.35
C ARG A 7 8.99 24.28 -16.01
N GLU A 8 9.88 25.15 -15.56
CA GLU A 8 11.24 24.78 -15.19
C GLU A 8 11.28 23.82 -13.98
N ARG A 9 10.30 23.94 -13.08
CA ARG A 9 10.11 22.98 -11.98
C ARG A 9 9.59 21.64 -12.47
N ILE A 10 8.67 21.62 -13.43
CA ILE A 10 8.14 20.38 -14.03
C ILE A 10 9.24 19.64 -14.79
N ASP A 11 10.07 20.33 -15.56
CA ASP A 11 11.17 19.70 -16.30
C ASP A 11 12.25 19.12 -15.37
N GLU A 12 12.56 19.79 -14.26
CA GLU A 12 13.46 19.27 -13.20
C GLU A 12 12.89 18.04 -12.47
N ILE A 13 11.55 17.95 -12.35
CA ILE A 13 10.87 16.77 -11.79
C ILE A 13 10.86 15.61 -12.78
N LEU A 14 10.64 15.89 -14.07
CA LEU A 14 10.66 14.88 -15.13
C LEU A 14 12.06 14.30 -15.34
N SER A 15 13.12 15.09 -15.19
CA SER A 15 14.51 14.58 -15.23
C SER A 15 14.87 13.73 -14.02
N ASN A 16 14.26 13.97 -12.85
CA ASN A 16 14.49 13.19 -11.63
C ASN A 16 13.67 11.89 -11.54
N ARG A 17 12.67 11.71 -12.41
CA ARG A 17 11.84 10.49 -12.44
C ARG A 17 12.60 9.22 -12.85
N THR A 18 13.76 9.37 -13.48
CA THR A 18 14.56 8.24 -13.99
C THR A 18 15.67 7.77 -13.05
N ASP A 19 15.98 8.54 -12.01
CA ASP A 19 17.02 8.17 -11.05
C ASP A 19 16.42 7.35 -9.92
N ASN A 20 16.36 6.03 -10.12
CA ASN A 20 16.19 5.09 -9.02
C ASN A 20 17.37 5.30 -8.05
N PRO A 21 17.16 5.87 -6.85
CA PRO A 21 18.26 6.17 -5.93
C PRO A 21 19.04 4.92 -5.50
N GLY A 22 18.48 3.72 -5.71
CA GLY A 22 19.13 2.45 -5.39
C GLY A 22 20.07 1.88 -6.46
N LYS A 23 19.96 2.25 -7.75
CA LYS A 23 20.60 1.46 -8.82
C LYS A 23 22.14 1.52 -8.81
N LYS A 24 22.73 2.70 -8.57
CA LYS A 24 24.19 2.86 -8.42
C LYS A 24 24.72 2.46 -7.03
N ALA A 25 23.88 2.50 -6.00
CA ALA A 25 24.27 2.12 -4.65
C ALA A 25 24.30 0.60 -4.44
N ARG A 26 23.43 -0.15 -5.14
CA ARG A 26 23.30 -1.60 -5.09
C ARG A 26 24.53 -2.38 -5.60
N GLU A 27 25.33 -1.80 -6.49
CA GLU A 27 26.55 -2.45 -7.04
C GLU A 27 27.73 -2.51 -6.06
N LYS A 28 27.62 -1.86 -4.89
CA LYS A 28 28.68 -1.86 -3.87
C LYS A 28 28.74 -3.19 -3.11
N LYS A 29 29.95 -3.56 -2.71
CA LYS A 29 30.19 -4.63 -1.72
C LYS A 29 30.10 -4.07 -0.31
N LEU A 30 29.70 -4.92 0.62
CA LEU A 30 29.70 -4.58 2.04
C LEU A 30 31.13 -4.44 2.56
N GLY A 31 31.33 -3.42 3.41
CA GLY A 31 32.60 -3.16 4.08
C GLY A 31 32.74 -4.01 5.35
N ARG A 32 33.83 -3.81 6.09
CA ARG A 32 34.08 -4.51 7.36
C ARG A 32 33.44 -3.86 8.58
N LYS A 33 33.07 -2.58 8.48
CA LYS A 33 32.53 -1.83 9.60
C LYS A 33 31.01 -1.89 9.58
N ILE A 34 30.43 -2.42 10.65
CA ILE A 34 28.99 -2.62 10.74
C ILE A 34 28.21 -1.31 10.61
N LYS A 35 28.69 -0.23 11.22
CA LYS A 35 28.02 1.09 11.18
C LYS A 35 27.93 1.68 9.78
N GLU A 36 28.97 1.48 8.95
CA GLU A 36 28.98 1.96 7.57
C GLU A 36 27.99 1.14 6.73
N ASN A 37 27.95 -0.17 6.94
CA ASN A 37 27.02 -1.08 6.26
C ASN A 37 25.55 -0.82 6.61
N LEU A 38 25.25 -0.62 7.90
CA LEU A 38 23.89 -0.30 8.36
C LEU A 38 23.40 1.01 7.72
N LYS A 39 24.24 2.05 7.72
CA LYS A 39 23.90 3.33 7.08
C LYS A 39 23.64 3.16 5.58
N LEU A 40 24.42 2.35 4.88
CA LEU A 40 24.18 2.05 3.45
C LEU A 40 22.82 1.36 3.23
N ILE A 41 22.46 0.41 4.07
CA ILE A 41 21.17 -0.29 3.99
C ILE A 41 20.02 0.68 4.27
N GLU A 42 20.14 1.49 5.33
CA GLU A 42 19.16 2.51 5.71
C GLU A 42 18.98 3.58 4.62
N ASP A 43 20.07 4.06 4.01
CA ASP A 43 20.03 5.04 2.93
C ASP A 43 19.29 4.50 1.69
N ILE A 44 19.49 3.21 1.35
CA ILE A 44 18.85 2.60 0.18
C ILE A 44 17.36 2.33 0.43
N ILE A 45 17.02 1.79 1.61
CA ILE A 45 15.62 1.52 1.99
C ILE A 45 14.91 2.80 2.48
N GLY A 46 15.65 3.89 2.69
CA GLY A 46 15.18 5.23 3.00
C GLY A 46 14.48 5.37 4.35
N PHE A 47 15.02 4.71 5.38
CA PHE A 47 14.52 4.77 6.76
C PHE A 47 13.02 4.43 6.88
N SER A 48 12.56 3.42 6.15
CA SER A 48 11.16 2.99 6.19
C SER A 48 10.82 2.42 7.57
N ASP A 49 9.67 2.80 8.16
CA ASP A 49 9.33 2.50 9.57
C ASP A 49 8.86 1.05 9.80
N ASP A 50 8.84 0.25 8.73
CA ASP A 50 8.66 -1.19 8.76
C ASP A 50 9.99 -1.95 8.80
N VAL A 51 11.14 -1.30 8.62
CA VAL A 51 12.46 -1.93 8.74
C VAL A 51 12.96 -1.79 10.17
N VAL A 52 13.29 -2.92 10.79
CA VAL A 52 13.83 -2.97 12.14
C VAL A 52 15.32 -3.26 12.07
N VAL A 53 16.11 -2.39 12.69
CA VAL A 53 17.54 -2.58 12.91
C VAL A 53 17.77 -2.78 14.41
N ARG A 54 18.44 -3.87 14.79
CA ARG A 54 18.80 -4.13 16.19
C ARG A 54 20.28 -4.46 16.29
N GLU A 55 21.03 -3.59 16.95
CA GLU A 55 22.43 -3.80 17.32
C GLU A 55 22.53 -4.58 18.65
N PHE A 56 23.52 -5.47 18.75
CA PHE A 56 23.84 -6.24 19.96
C PHE A 56 25.32 -6.65 19.96
N GLN A 57 25.77 -7.27 21.05
CA GLN A 57 27.09 -7.88 21.14
C GLN A 57 26.96 -9.40 21.21
N LEU A 58 27.84 -10.12 20.52
CA LEU A 58 27.88 -11.57 20.58
C LEU A 58 28.25 -12.02 22.00
N GLY A 59 27.66 -13.14 22.43
CA GLY A 59 27.89 -13.75 23.73
C GLY A 59 29.36 -14.15 23.95
N GLY A 60 29.78 -14.12 25.23
CA GLY A 60 31.16 -14.35 25.64
C GLY A 60 31.94 -13.04 25.88
N LYS A 61 33.26 -13.14 26.08
CA LYS A 61 34.15 -11.99 26.33
C LYS A 61 34.72 -11.34 25.06
N THR A 62 34.19 -11.68 23.89
CA THR A 62 34.74 -11.26 22.59
C THR A 62 34.51 -9.78 22.28
N GLY A 63 33.44 -9.16 22.83
CA GLY A 63 33.10 -7.76 22.59
C GLY A 63 32.71 -7.43 21.13
N ILE A 64 32.52 -8.47 20.30
CA ILE A 64 32.21 -8.31 18.87
C ILE A 64 30.77 -7.80 18.72
N ARG A 65 30.61 -6.69 17.99
CA ARG A 65 29.29 -6.14 17.68
C ARG A 65 28.66 -6.86 16.51
N ALA A 66 27.36 -7.06 16.58
CA ALA A 66 26.54 -7.60 15.51
C ALA A 66 25.24 -6.80 15.40
N ALA A 67 24.57 -6.91 14.26
CA ALA A 67 23.28 -6.28 14.03
C ALA A 67 22.41 -7.18 13.17
N ILE A 68 21.13 -7.23 13.49
CA ILE A 68 20.13 -7.81 12.60
C ILE A 68 19.30 -6.72 11.94
N VAL A 69 18.97 -6.93 10.67
CA VAL A 69 18.08 -6.09 9.87
C VAL A 69 17.00 -6.96 9.24
N PHE A 70 15.74 -6.60 9.45
CA PHE A 70 14.59 -7.33 8.91
C PHE A 70 13.38 -6.40 8.72
N VAL A 71 12.39 -6.86 7.97
CA VAL A 71 11.12 -6.13 7.76
C VAL A 71 10.05 -6.67 8.69
N ASP A 72 9.53 -5.83 9.59
CA ASP A 72 8.43 -6.15 10.48
C ASP A 72 7.16 -6.49 9.67
N GLY A 73 6.52 -7.62 10.01
CA GLY A 73 5.36 -8.15 9.31
C GLY A 73 5.67 -9.12 8.15
N LEU A 74 6.91 -9.15 7.64
CA LEU A 74 7.36 -10.20 6.71
C LEU A 74 8.07 -11.37 7.40
N THR A 75 8.58 -11.12 8.61
CA THR A 75 9.39 -12.09 9.37
C THR A 75 8.69 -12.57 10.64
N ASP A 76 8.95 -13.82 11.03
CA ASP A 76 8.52 -14.36 12.32
C ASP A 76 9.41 -13.86 13.47
N LYS A 77 8.83 -13.04 14.35
CA LYS A 77 9.53 -12.49 15.52
C LYS A 77 9.98 -13.56 16.50
N LEU A 78 9.24 -14.66 16.64
CA LEU A 78 9.59 -15.76 17.54
C LEU A 78 10.83 -16.49 17.03
N VAL A 79 10.89 -16.77 15.72
CA VAL A 79 12.07 -17.38 15.10
C VAL A 79 13.29 -16.47 15.26
N ILE A 80 13.15 -15.16 15.03
CA ILE A 80 14.25 -14.21 15.23
C ILE A 80 14.73 -14.21 16.69
N ASN A 81 13.81 -14.16 17.66
CA ASN A 81 14.18 -14.05 19.06
C ASN A 81 14.77 -15.36 19.62
N GLU A 82 14.16 -16.51 19.36
CA GLU A 82 14.54 -17.79 19.94
C GLU A 82 15.63 -18.53 19.15
N ASN A 83 15.67 -18.40 17.82
CA ASN A 83 16.59 -19.17 16.96
C ASN A 83 17.79 -18.36 16.44
N ILE A 84 17.75 -17.02 16.54
CA ILE A 84 18.86 -16.14 16.15
C ILE A 84 19.44 -15.42 17.36
N LEU A 85 18.64 -14.54 17.99
CA LEU A 85 19.17 -13.63 19.01
C LEU A 85 19.59 -14.35 20.28
N LYS A 86 18.74 -15.21 20.84
CA LYS A 86 19.02 -15.90 22.09
C LYS A 86 20.28 -16.79 21.99
N PRO A 87 20.47 -17.63 20.95
CA PRO A 87 21.73 -18.36 20.77
C PRO A 87 22.94 -17.43 20.65
N LEU A 88 22.85 -16.36 19.85
CA LEU A 88 23.98 -15.43 19.64
C LEU A 88 24.32 -14.59 20.88
N LEU A 89 23.39 -14.40 21.82
CA LEU A 89 23.61 -13.67 23.08
C LEU A 89 24.11 -14.56 24.21
N ILE A 90 23.65 -15.81 24.29
CA ILE A 90 23.88 -16.71 25.42
C ILE A 90 25.07 -17.65 25.16
N GLU A 91 25.21 -18.17 23.94
CA GLU A 91 26.30 -19.10 23.65
C GLU A 91 27.63 -18.38 23.77
N LYS A 92 28.49 -18.93 24.63
CA LYS A 92 29.85 -18.44 24.77
C LYS A 92 30.65 -18.96 23.59
N PHE A 93 31.27 -18.05 22.86
CA PHE A 93 32.36 -18.42 21.97
C PHE A 93 33.40 -19.21 22.79
N PRO A 94 33.88 -20.38 22.33
CA PRO A 94 34.81 -21.19 23.12
C PRO A 94 36.01 -20.34 23.52
N GLU A 95 36.27 -20.26 24.83
CA GLU A 95 37.30 -19.40 25.43
C GLU A 95 38.74 -19.85 25.10
N ASP A 96 38.92 -21.02 24.45
CA ASP A 96 40.20 -21.74 24.47
C ASP A 96 41.08 -21.68 23.22
N GLU A 97 40.70 -21.05 22.11
CA GLU A 97 41.63 -20.92 20.97
C GLU A 97 41.55 -19.53 20.32
N LEU A 98 42.56 -18.70 20.64
CA LEU A 98 42.99 -17.43 20.03
C LEU A 98 42.43 -16.14 20.66
N GLU A 99 43.35 -15.31 21.14
CA GLU A 99 43.12 -13.91 21.57
C GLU A 99 42.50 -13.03 20.46
N GLU A 100 42.57 -13.50 19.21
CA GLU A 100 41.77 -13.04 18.07
C GLU A 100 41.26 -14.27 17.30
N PRO A 101 39.99 -14.68 17.41
CA PRO A 101 39.47 -15.80 16.63
C PRO A 101 39.68 -15.53 15.13
N ALA A 102 40.25 -16.48 14.40
CA ALA A 102 40.44 -16.33 12.97
C ALA A 102 39.07 -16.17 12.28
N ARG A 103 39.02 -15.38 11.20
CA ARG A 103 37.75 -15.06 10.51
C ARG A 103 36.93 -16.30 10.10
N SER A 104 37.59 -17.40 9.79
CA SER A 104 36.95 -18.67 9.45
C SER A 104 36.12 -19.25 10.60
N ASP A 105 36.53 -19.01 11.84
CA ASP A 105 36.04 -19.75 12.99
C ASP A 105 34.71 -19.17 13.48
N ILE A 106 34.53 -17.86 13.36
CA ILE A 106 33.27 -17.17 13.68
C ILE A 106 32.17 -17.54 12.67
N ILE A 107 32.48 -17.60 11.38
CA ILE A 107 31.51 -18.00 10.36
C ILE A 107 31.07 -19.45 10.59
N LYS A 108 32.04 -20.32 10.87
CA LYS A 108 31.79 -21.73 11.16
C LYS A 108 30.99 -21.91 12.44
N PHE A 109 31.31 -21.16 13.50
CA PHE A 109 30.58 -21.16 14.76
C PHE A 109 29.13 -20.72 14.58
N ILE A 110 28.89 -19.58 13.92
CA ILE A 110 27.54 -19.05 13.68
C ILE A 110 26.73 -20.03 12.83
N LYS A 111 27.30 -20.58 11.76
CA LYS A 111 26.61 -21.45 10.82
C LYS A 111 26.37 -22.87 11.34
N GLU A 112 27.34 -23.46 12.04
CA GLU A 112 27.33 -24.89 12.39
C GLU A 112 26.94 -25.14 13.85
N LYS A 113 27.09 -24.16 14.75
CA LYS A 113 26.94 -24.38 16.19
C LYS A 113 25.82 -23.55 16.82
N THR A 114 25.56 -22.34 16.35
CA THR A 114 24.68 -21.39 17.07
C THR A 114 23.32 -21.16 16.42
N ILE A 115 23.27 -20.95 15.11
CA ILE A 115 21.99 -20.66 14.44
C ILE A 115 21.24 -21.96 14.14
N THR A 116 19.99 -22.03 14.60
CA THR A 116 19.11 -23.20 14.42
C THR A 116 18.06 -22.98 13.31
N ILE A 117 18.48 -22.36 12.20
CA ILE A 117 17.62 -22.04 11.04
C ILE A 117 17.96 -22.96 9.88
N ASN A 118 16.91 -23.48 9.23
CA ASN A 118 17.03 -24.48 8.16
C ASN A 118 17.73 -23.95 6.90
N GLU A 119 17.47 -22.70 6.51
CA GLU A 119 18.04 -22.08 5.30
C GLU A 119 18.86 -20.84 5.65
N LEU A 120 20.16 -20.92 5.37
CA LEU A 120 21.12 -19.84 5.58
C LEU A 120 21.92 -19.63 4.29
N LYS A 121 22.01 -18.37 3.85
CA LYS A 121 22.84 -17.94 2.72
C LYS A 121 23.87 -16.92 3.21
N ILE A 122 25.05 -16.93 2.60
CA ILE A 122 26.12 -15.97 2.89
C ILE A 122 26.29 -15.12 1.63
N GLU A 123 26.17 -13.80 1.76
CA GLU A 123 26.28 -12.87 0.64
C GLU A 123 27.15 -11.67 1.02
N ASP A 124 28.00 -11.22 0.09
CA ASP A 124 28.90 -10.05 0.23
C ASP A 124 28.41 -8.83 -0.57
N LYS A 125 27.45 -9.05 -1.47
CA LYS A 125 26.86 -8.02 -2.34
C LYS A 125 25.66 -7.36 -1.65
N LEU A 126 25.70 -6.03 -1.59
CA LEU A 126 24.65 -5.23 -0.96
C LEU A 126 23.28 -5.44 -1.61
N ASP A 127 23.22 -5.55 -2.95
CA ASP A 127 21.96 -5.78 -3.69
C ASP A 127 21.22 -7.03 -3.23
N LYS A 128 21.95 -8.16 -3.14
CA LYS A 128 21.37 -9.43 -2.70
C LYS A 128 20.95 -9.40 -1.23
N VAL A 129 21.69 -8.70 -0.39
CA VAL A 129 21.31 -8.53 1.03
C VAL A 129 20.01 -7.75 1.13
N ILE A 130 19.87 -6.66 0.37
CA ILE A 130 18.63 -5.86 0.33
C ILE A 130 17.47 -6.69 -0.21
N ASP A 131 17.67 -7.42 -1.30
CA ASP A 131 16.61 -8.26 -1.88
C ASP A 131 16.19 -9.37 -0.90
N GLY A 132 17.13 -9.97 -0.16
CA GLY A 132 16.84 -10.91 0.91
C GLY A 132 16.00 -10.28 2.05
N ILE A 133 16.37 -9.09 2.52
CA ILE A 133 15.60 -8.36 3.53
C ILE A 133 14.17 -8.07 3.04
N LEU A 134 14.01 -7.63 1.79
CA LEU A 134 12.71 -7.34 1.19
C LEU A 134 11.87 -8.59 0.91
N ASP A 135 12.51 -9.75 0.78
CA ASP A 135 11.86 -11.06 0.69
C ASP A 135 11.40 -11.61 2.05
N GLY A 136 11.79 -10.98 3.16
CA GLY A 136 11.46 -11.42 4.53
C GLY A 136 12.54 -12.29 5.19
N ASP A 137 13.77 -12.28 4.68
CA ASP A 137 14.91 -12.85 5.37
C ASP A 137 15.46 -11.84 6.41
N THR A 138 16.05 -12.35 7.49
CA THR A 138 16.77 -11.53 8.45
C THR A 138 18.24 -11.48 8.06
N ALA A 139 18.77 -10.29 7.81
CA ALA A 139 20.18 -10.08 7.55
C ALA A 139 20.94 -9.89 8.87
N LEU A 140 21.90 -10.76 9.16
CA LEU A 140 22.81 -10.66 10.30
C LEU A 140 24.19 -10.19 9.82
N LEU A 141 24.58 -9.01 10.29
CA LEU A 141 25.88 -8.39 10.06
C LEU A 141 26.75 -8.54 11.31
N VAL A 142 28.03 -8.84 11.13
CA VAL A 142 29.01 -8.97 12.23
C VAL A 142 30.16 -7.99 11.97
N ASP A 143 30.54 -7.21 12.99
CA ASP A 143 31.60 -6.21 12.87
C ASP A 143 32.95 -6.89 12.61
N GLY A 144 33.71 -6.37 11.65
CA GLY A 144 34.96 -6.98 11.15
C GLY A 144 34.77 -7.91 9.94
N TYR A 145 33.54 -8.24 9.55
CA TYR A 145 33.20 -9.15 8.46
C TYR A 145 32.56 -8.41 7.28
N THR A 146 32.91 -8.82 6.06
CA THR A 146 32.30 -8.33 4.82
C THR A 146 31.04 -9.11 4.46
N ASP A 147 30.95 -10.35 4.94
CA ASP A 147 29.90 -11.28 4.57
C ASP A 147 28.71 -11.10 5.51
N THR A 148 27.50 -11.13 4.95
CA THR A 148 26.24 -11.06 5.69
C THR A 148 25.52 -12.38 5.60
N PHE A 149 24.99 -12.83 6.74
CA PHE A 149 24.16 -14.02 6.79
C PHE A 149 22.71 -13.62 6.51
N LEU A 150 22.14 -14.17 5.46
CA LEU A 150 20.70 -14.11 5.18
C LEU A 150 20.06 -15.35 5.77
N LEU A 151 19.26 -15.14 6.80
CA LEU A 151 18.61 -16.17 7.59
C LEU A 151 17.14 -16.21 7.20
N ASN A 152 16.66 -17.37 6.72
CA ASN A 152 15.25 -17.51 6.35
C ASN A 152 14.38 -17.47 7.61
N THR A 153 13.79 -16.31 7.86
CA THR A 153 12.87 -16.04 8.96
C THR A 153 11.49 -15.69 8.45
N ARG A 154 11.17 -16.07 7.20
CA ARG A 154 9.92 -15.70 6.55
C ARG A 154 8.77 -16.31 7.33
N GLY A 155 7.86 -15.47 7.79
CA GLY A 155 6.74 -15.89 8.60
C GLY A 155 5.69 -14.80 8.58
N TRP A 156 4.82 -14.88 7.58
CA TRP A 156 3.68 -13.98 7.49
C TRP A 156 2.60 -14.43 8.46
N ASP A 157 1.89 -13.46 9.03
CA ASP A 157 0.77 -13.73 9.89
C ASP A 157 -0.26 -14.57 9.11
N LYS A 158 -0.50 -15.80 9.58
CA LYS A 158 -1.37 -16.79 8.91
C LYS A 158 -2.85 -16.58 9.25
N ARG A 159 -3.20 -15.57 10.06
CA ARG A 159 -4.62 -15.24 10.28
C ARG A 159 -5.30 -15.12 8.92
N SER A 160 -6.48 -15.71 8.84
CA SER A 160 -7.27 -15.88 7.62
C SER A 160 -7.51 -14.53 6.98
N ILE A 161 -6.64 -14.15 6.05
CA ILE A 161 -6.91 -13.09 5.12
C ILE A 161 -8.19 -13.52 4.38
N SER A 162 -9.26 -12.78 4.61
CA SER A 162 -10.59 -13.08 4.08
C SER A 162 -10.72 -12.60 2.64
N GLU A 163 -11.77 -13.06 1.97
CA GLU A 163 -12.14 -12.53 0.67
C GLU A 163 -12.69 -11.10 0.82
N PRO A 164 -12.31 -10.15 -0.07
CA PRO A 164 -12.92 -8.83 -0.13
C PRO A 164 -14.45 -8.92 -0.19
N GLN A 165 -15.16 -8.31 0.76
CA GLN A 165 -16.63 -8.34 0.79
C GLN A 165 -17.24 -7.24 -0.07
N SER A 166 -16.57 -6.10 -0.19
CA SER A 166 -17.03 -4.91 -0.93
C SER A 166 -16.61 -4.92 -2.41
N GLU A 167 -15.52 -5.60 -2.74
CA GLU A 167 -14.86 -5.68 -4.05
C GLU A 167 -14.65 -7.15 -4.47
N THR A 168 -15.73 -7.94 -4.43
CA THR A 168 -15.70 -9.35 -4.88
C THR A 168 -15.35 -9.45 -6.36
N VAL A 169 -14.51 -10.44 -6.71
CA VAL A 169 -14.10 -10.69 -8.09
C VAL A 169 -14.14 -12.15 -8.46
N VAL A 170 -14.48 -12.40 -9.72
CA VAL A 170 -14.44 -13.74 -10.31
C VAL A 170 -12.97 -14.13 -10.57
N ARG A 171 -12.12 -13.17 -10.94
CA ARG A 171 -10.72 -13.39 -11.31
C ARG A 171 -9.77 -12.40 -10.63
N GLY A 172 -8.71 -12.93 -10.02
CA GLY A 172 -7.65 -12.16 -9.37
C GLY A 172 -7.36 -12.65 -7.94
N PRO A 173 -6.41 -12.01 -7.24
CA PRO A 173 -6.18 -12.25 -5.82
C PRO A 173 -7.44 -11.95 -5.01
N ARG A 174 -7.67 -12.79 -3.99
CA ARG A 174 -8.80 -12.69 -3.07
C ARG A 174 -8.38 -12.24 -1.69
N ASP A 175 -7.14 -11.80 -1.52
CA ASP A 175 -6.72 -11.28 -0.22
C ASP A 175 -7.18 -9.84 -0.03
N SER A 176 -7.86 -9.56 1.08
CA SER A 176 -8.22 -8.22 1.52
C SER A 176 -7.31 -7.73 2.65
N PHE A 177 -7.31 -6.41 2.85
CA PHE A 177 -6.81 -5.79 4.07
C PHE A 177 -7.67 -6.21 5.27
N THR A 178 -7.07 -6.07 6.45
CA THR A 178 -7.68 -6.37 7.75
C THR A 178 -7.58 -5.13 8.64
N GLU A 179 -8.10 -5.17 9.86
CA GLU A 179 -7.97 -4.07 10.81
C GLU A 179 -6.55 -3.95 11.38
N ASN A 180 -5.67 -4.94 11.14
CA ASN A 180 -4.31 -4.91 11.66
C ASN A 180 -3.37 -4.08 10.78
N PHE A 181 -2.87 -2.97 11.33
CA PHE A 181 -1.94 -2.06 10.66
C PHE A 181 -0.71 -2.73 10.06
N ARG A 182 0.01 -3.55 10.84
CA ARG A 182 1.27 -4.14 10.39
C ARG A 182 1.03 -5.19 9.30
N THR A 183 -0.01 -6.01 9.44
CA THR A 183 -0.45 -6.95 8.40
C THR A 183 -0.74 -6.22 7.09
N ASN A 184 -1.44 -5.09 7.13
CA ASN A 184 -1.75 -4.31 5.92
C ASN A 184 -0.48 -3.76 5.25
N THR A 185 0.45 -3.18 6.01
CA THR A 185 1.72 -2.72 5.44
C THR A 185 2.55 -3.87 4.85
N ALA A 186 2.54 -5.04 5.48
CA ALA A 186 3.20 -6.25 4.98
C ALA A 186 2.57 -6.77 3.67
N LEU A 187 1.23 -6.70 3.53
CA LEU A 187 0.54 -7.08 2.28
C LEU A 187 0.96 -6.20 1.09
N ILE A 188 1.19 -4.91 1.32
CA ILE A 188 1.73 -3.99 0.31
C ILE A 188 3.18 -4.36 -0.01
N ARG A 189 4.03 -4.55 1.02
CA ARG A 189 5.45 -4.89 0.87
C ARG A 189 5.67 -6.21 0.13
N ARG A 190 4.80 -7.20 0.36
CA ARG A 190 4.85 -8.52 -0.33
C ARG A 190 4.65 -8.39 -1.83
N ARG A 191 3.86 -7.42 -2.27
CA ARG A 191 3.59 -7.13 -3.69
C ARG A 191 4.66 -6.24 -4.31
N ILE A 192 5.16 -5.26 -3.55
CA ILE A 192 6.19 -4.32 -4.01
C ILE A 192 7.49 -4.58 -3.24
N LYS A 193 8.27 -5.54 -3.74
CA LYS A 193 9.60 -5.89 -3.22
C LYS A 193 10.69 -4.98 -3.77
N HIS A 194 10.46 -3.67 -3.74
CA HIS A 194 11.40 -2.70 -4.27
C HIS A 194 11.92 -1.79 -3.16
N SER A 195 13.23 -1.58 -3.10
CA SER A 195 13.85 -0.79 -2.02
C SER A 195 13.45 0.68 -2.05
N ALA A 196 12.86 1.19 -3.13
CA ALA A 196 12.35 2.56 -3.21
C ALA A 196 10.93 2.72 -2.61
N LEU A 197 10.25 1.63 -2.23
CA LEU A 197 9.02 1.75 -1.46
C LEU A 197 9.34 2.35 -0.08
N ARG A 198 8.64 3.41 0.27
CA ARG A 198 8.73 4.09 1.56
C ARG A 198 7.41 3.88 2.29
N ILE A 199 7.49 3.43 3.53
CA ILE A 199 6.35 3.38 4.46
C ILE A 199 6.72 4.27 5.64
N LYS A 200 5.96 5.35 5.83
CA LYS A 200 6.18 6.33 6.89
C LYS A 200 4.99 6.36 7.84
N GLY A 201 5.23 5.98 9.08
CA GLY A 201 4.28 6.00 10.17
C GLY A 201 4.15 7.39 10.78
N ILE A 202 2.91 7.82 11.01
CA ILE A 202 2.56 9.02 11.78
C ILE A 202 1.45 8.60 12.75
N SER A 203 1.53 9.04 14.01
CA SER A 203 0.48 8.83 14.99
C SER A 203 -0.30 10.13 15.17
N ILE A 204 -1.62 10.08 14.99
CA ILE A 204 -2.52 11.25 15.10
C ILE A 204 -3.76 10.94 15.94
N GLY A 205 -4.45 11.98 16.40
CA GLY A 205 -5.60 11.90 17.30
C GLY A 205 -5.22 12.17 18.76
N LYS A 206 -5.96 13.08 19.43
CA LYS A 206 -5.62 13.54 20.80
C LYS A 206 -5.66 12.42 21.83
N TYR A 207 -6.70 11.58 21.77
CA TYR A 207 -6.91 10.48 22.69
C TYR A 207 -6.59 9.12 22.07
N SER A 208 -6.97 8.89 20.82
CA SER A 208 -6.78 7.59 20.18
C SER A 208 -5.33 7.29 19.78
N ARG A 209 -4.54 8.33 19.45
CA ARG A 209 -3.16 8.20 18.95
C ARG A 209 -3.04 7.11 17.86
N THR A 210 -3.98 7.11 16.93
CA THR A 210 -4.11 6.13 15.86
C THR A 210 -2.91 6.19 14.92
N ASN A 211 -2.32 5.04 14.58
CA ASN A 211 -1.20 4.96 13.64
C ASN A 211 -1.70 5.02 12.20
N ILE A 212 -0.99 5.78 11.37
CA ILE A 212 -1.25 5.94 9.94
C ILE A 212 0.06 5.74 9.19
N ALA A 213 0.04 4.93 8.14
CA ALA A 213 1.17 4.71 7.25
C ALA A 213 0.92 5.42 5.93
N ILE A 214 1.84 6.28 5.53
CA ILE A 214 1.91 6.90 4.22
C ILE A 214 2.90 6.08 3.38
N CYS A 215 2.37 5.42 2.36
CA CYS A 215 3.09 4.53 1.45
C CYS A 215 3.27 5.22 0.10
N TYR A 216 4.50 5.27 -0.42
CA TYR A 216 4.81 5.82 -1.74
C TYR A 216 6.11 5.23 -2.30
N ILE A 217 6.32 5.34 -3.61
CA ILE A 217 7.57 4.90 -4.26
C ILE A 217 8.44 6.13 -4.53
N GLU A 218 9.58 6.22 -3.85
CA GLU A 218 10.58 7.27 -4.04
C GLU A 218 11.14 7.22 -5.47
N GLY A 219 11.26 8.39 -6.11
CA GLY A 219 11.71 8.52 -7.51
C GLY A 219 10.59 8.35 -8.55
N LEU A 220 9.50 7.65 -8.23
CA LEU A 220 8.34 7.50 -9.12
C LEU A 220 7.22 8.50 -8.77
N THR A 221 6.91 8.59 -7.48
CA THR A 221 5.83 9.42 -6.93
C THR A 221 6.26 10.88 -6.94
N ASN A 222 5.33 11.78 -7.30
CA ASN A 222 5.59 13.21 -7.22
C ASN A 222 5.77 13.65 -5.75
N LYS A 223 6.95 14.15 -5.40
CA LYS A 223 7.30 14.57 -4.03
C LYS A 223 6.34 15.62 -3.46
N TYR A 224 5.83 16.53 -4.30
CA TYR A 224 4.89 17.55 -3.85
C TYR A 224 3.59 16.94 -3.32
N ILE A 225 3.10 15.86 -3.96
CA ILE A 225 1.88 15.15 -3.51
C ILE A 225 2.14 14.47 -2.16
N VAL A 226 3.32 13.86 -2.00
CA VAL A 226 3.69 13.18 -0.76
C VAL A 226 3.77 14.16 0.41
N GLU A 227 4.42 15.31 0.22
CA GLU A 227 4.54 16.32 1.27
C GLU A 227 3.20 16.99 1.59
N GLU A 228 2.36 17.28 0.59
CA GLU A 228 1.01 17.80 0.81
C GLU A 228 0.16 16.84 1.66
N ILE A 229 0.18 15.54 1.35
CA ILE A 229 -0.55 14.54 2.13
C ILE A 229 -0.01 14.45 3.57
N LYS A 230 1.32 14.47 3.75
CA LYS A 230 1.93 14.47 5.09
C LYS A 230 1.50 15.69 5.89
N GLU A 231 1.54 16.88 5.29
CA GLU A 231 1.15 18.13 5.93
C GLU A 231 -0.32 18.12 6.33
N ARG A 232 -1.21 17.67 5.44
CA ARG A 232 -2.64 17.53 5.73
C ARG A 232 -2.90 16.59 6.89
N ILE A 233 -2.31 15.39 6.86
CA ILE A 233 -2.47 14.40 7.93
C ILE A 233 -1.92 14.93 9.26
N ALA A 234 -0.77 15.61 9.24
CA ALA A 234 -0.17 16.18 10.44
C ALA A 234 -1.02 17.32 11.07
N ASN A 235 -1.78 18.04 10.25
CA ASN A 235 -2.64 19.14 10.70
C ASN A 235 -4.03 18.68 11.19
N ILE A 236 -4.33 17.36 11.16
CA ILE A 236 -5.60 16.83 11.66
C ILE A 236 -5.66 16.98 13.19
N ASP A 237 -6.59 17.81 13.66
CA ASP A 237 -6.86 18.01 15.09
C ASP A 237 -8.22 17.41 15.48
N ILE A 238 -8.25 16.12 15.79
CA ILE A 238 -9.46 15.39 16.23
C ILE A 238 -9.17 14.50 17.44
N ASP A 239 -10.19 14.23 18.25
CA ASP A 239 -10.07 13.44 19.47
C ASP A 239 -9.78 11.94 19.20
N ASN A 240 -10.50 11.38 18.23
CA ASN A 240 -10.48 9.97 17.87
C ASN A 240 -10.60 9.81 16.35
N ILE A 241 -9.90 8.81 15.80
CA ILE A 241 -9.96 8.42 14.39
C ILE A 241 -10.41 6.96 14.34
N PRO A 242 -11.71 6.71 14.16
CA PRO A 242 -12.27 5.35 14.16
C PRO A 242 -11.88 4.52 12.94
N GLY A 243 -11.53 5.15 11.81
CA GLY A 243 -11.20 4.43 10.58
C GLY A 243 -10.82 5.34 9.42
N SER A 244 -10.53 4.74 8.28
CA SER A 244 -10.03 5.43 7.08
C SER A 244 -10.98 6.48 6.51
N GLY A 245 -12.30 6.27 6.57
CA GLY A 245 -13.29 7.24 6.07
C GLY A 245 -13.23 8.62 6.74
N PHE A 246 -12.77 8.70 7.99
CA PHE A 246 -12.54 10.00 8.65
C PHE A 246 -11.33 10.72 8.05
N ILE A 247 -10.25 9.97 7.78
CA ILE A 247 -9.06 10.53 7.14
C ILE A 247 -9.38 10.99 5.74
N GLU A 248 -10.15 10.21 4.98
CA GLU A 248 -10.65 10.57 3.66
C GLU A 248 -11.30 11.96 3.68
N GLN A 249 -12.31 12.16 4.53
CA GLN A 249 -13.01 13.45 4.61
C GLN A 249 -12.10 14.60 5.06
N LEU A 250 -11.17 14.36 5.99
CA LEU A 250 -10.34 15.43 6.57
C LEU A 250 -9.20 15.90 5.67
N ILE A 251 -8.80 15.12 4.67
CA ILE A 251 -7.71 15.49 3.74
C ILE A 251 -8.22 15.92 2.36
N GLU A 252 -9.52 15.80 2.10
CA GLU A 252 -10.15 16.25 0.86
C GLU A 252 -10.03 17.77 0.65
N ASP A 253 -9.84 18.20 -0.61
CA ASP A 253 -9.80 19.64 -0.93
C ASP A 253 -11.16 20.31 -0.80
N ASN A 254 -12.23 19.57 -1.10
CA ASN A 254 -13.57 20.12 -1.27
C ASN A 254 -14.62 19.15 -0.74
N HIS A 255 -14.94 19.30 0.53
CA HIS A 255 -15.94 18.51 1.25
C HIS A 255 -17.37 18.60 0.66
N PHE A 256 -17.64 19.57 -0.22
CA PHE A 256 -18.96 19.73 -0.84
C PHE A 256 -19.09 19.03 -2.20
N THR A 257 -18.00 18.50 -2.76
CA THR A 257 -18.12 17.73 -4.00
C THR A 257 -18.76 16.37 -3.72
N PRO A 258 -19.76 15.94 -4.51
CA PRO A 258 -20.29 14.59 -4.42
C PRO A 258 -19.32 13.55 -4.99
N PHE A 259 -18.24 13.98 -5.64
CA PHE A 259 -17.23 13.10 -6.22
C PHE A 259 -16.09 12.85 -5.24
N PRO A 260 -15.82 11.58 -4.87
CA PRO A 260 -14.72 11.24 -4.00
C PRO A 260 -13.37 11.65 -4.61
N GLN A 261 -12.49 12.24 -3.79
CA GLN A 261 -11.15 12.67 -4.20
C GLN A 261 -10.05 11.69 -3.80
N LEU A 262 -10.43 10.67 -3.02
CA LEU A 262 -9.62 9.52 -2.68
C LEU A 262 -10.36 8.25 -3.10
N LEU A 263 -9.59 7.20 -3.38
CA LEU A 263 -10.16 5.88 -3.61
C LEU A 263 -9.96 5.03 -2.36
N SER A 264 -11.05 4.66 -1.71
CA SER A 264 -11.04 3.61 -0.68
C SER A 264 -11.06 2.23 -1.34
N THR A 265 -10.17 1.34 -0.90
CA THR A 265 -10.04 -0.02 -1.43
C THR A 265 -9.67 -0.99 -0.31
N GLU A 266 -10.34 -2.14 -0.26
CA GLU A 266 -9.99 -3.25 0.64
C GLU A 266 -8.91 -4.15 0.03
N ARG A 267 -8.56 -3.91 -1.24
CA ARG A 267 -7.68 -4.76 -2.04
C ARG A 267 -6.22 -4.30 -2.06
N PRO A 268 -5.26 -5.11 -1.57
CA PRO A 268 -3.85 -4.74 -1.58
C PRO A 268 -3.20 -4.77 -2.97
N ASP A 269 -3.72 -5.57 -3.91
CA ASP A 269 -3.26 -5.59 -5.30
C ASP A 269 -3.60 -4.28 -6.02
N ARG A 270 -4.79 -3.73 -5.78
CA ARG A 270 -5.20 -2.42 -6.29
C ARG A 270 -4.31 -1.31 -5.74
N VAL A 271 -3.98 -1.34 -4.45
CA VAL A 271 -3.01 -0.41 -3.85
C VAL A 271 -1.65 -0.53 -4.50
N ALA A 272 -1.13 -1.75 -4.69
CA ALA A 272 0.17 -1.95 -5.30
C ALA A 272 0.24 -1.42 -6.74
N ALA A 273 -0.79 -1.65 -7.56
CA ALA A 273 -0.87 -1.11 -8.91
C ALA A 273 -0.85 0.43 -8.91
N ASN A 274 -1.62 1.07 -8.03
CA ASN A 274 -1.67 2.53 -7.94
C ASN A 274 -0.36 3.15 -7.43
N LEU A 275 0.34 2.50 -6.50
CA LEU A 275 1.68 2.92 -6.08
C LEU A 275 2.68 2.84 -7.24
N LEU A 276 2.58 1.80 -8.08
CA LEU A 276 3.40 1.64 -9.30
C LEU A 276 3.01 2.60 -10.43
N GLU A 277 1.87 3.28 -10.35
CA GLU A 277 1.53 4.44 -11.20
C GLU A 277 2.06 5.76 -10.65
N GLY A 278 2.72 5.75 -9.48
CA GLY A 278 3.28 6.94 -8.83
C GLY A 278 2.28 7.71 -7.99
N ARG A 279 1.26 7.03 -7.45
CA ARG A 279 0.32 7.57 -6.45
C ARG A 279 0.80 7.27 -5.03
N VAL A 280 0.09 7.84 -4.05
CA VAL A 280 0.30 7.63 -2.61
C VAL A 280 -0.83 6.76 -2.07
N ALA A 281 -0.51 5.86 -1.16
CA ALA A 281 -1.49 5.09 -0.41
C ALA A 281 -1.39 5.40 1.09
N ILE A 282 -2.53 5.43 1.77
CA ILE A 282 -2.65 5.72 3.20
C ILE A 282 -3.32 4.52 3.86
N VAL A 283 -2.66 3.94 4.86
CA VAL A 283 -3.17 2.82 5.66
C VAL A 283 -3.43 3.33 7.05
N VAL A 284 -4.64 3.09 7.58
CA VAL A 284 -5.04 3.54 8.91
C VAL A 284 -5.22 2.32 9.81
N ASP A 285 -4.64 2.37 11.01
CA ASP A 285 -4.79 1.32 12.02
C ASP A 285 -6.27 1.16 12.43
N GLY A 286 -6.74 -0.07 12.54
CA GLY A 286 -8.14 -0.38 12.82
C GLY A 286 -9.08 -0.35 11.61
N SER A 287 -8.58 -0.11 10.38
CA SER A 287 -9.41 -0.09 9.17
C SER A 287 -9.03 -1.18 8.17
N PRO A 288 -9.99 -1.95 7.63
CA PRO A 288 -9.77 -2.92 6.56
C PRO A 288 -9.73 -2.27 5.16
N PHE A 289 -9.58 -0.94 5.08
CA PHE A 289 -9.48 -0.20 3.82
C PHE A 289 -8.23 0.67 3.81
N ALA A 290 -7.59 0.76 2.65
CA ALA A 290 -6.55 1.73 2.37
C ALA A 290 -7.09 2.81 1.43
N LEU A 291 -6.63 4.05 1.61
CA LEU A 291 -6.97 5.18 0.76
C LEU A 291 -5.87 5.41 -0.27
N ILE A 292 -6.23 5.77 -1.50
CA ILE A 292 -5.28 6.10 -2.58
C ILE A 292 -5.52 7.55 -3.01
N ALA A 293 -4.43 8.31 -3.16
CA ALA A 293 -4.46 9.70 -3.61
C ALA A 293 -3.25 10.07 -4.50
N PRO A 294 -3.41 11.04 -5.42
CA PRO A 294 -4.68 11.58 -5.90
C PRO A 294 -5.36 10.59 -6.85
N ILE A 295 -6.66 10.77 -7.05
CA ILE A 295 -7.42 9.98 -8.02
C ILE A 295 -8.20 10.88 -8.97
N THR A 296 -8.55 10.31 -10.11
CA THR A 296 -9.36 10.95 -11.15
C THR A 296 -10.61 10.11 -11.41
N ILE A 297 -11.64 10.70 -12.02
CA ILE A 297 -12.89 10.00 -12.36
C ILE A 297 -12.63 8.73 -13.18
N SER A 298 -11.63 8.74 -14.06
CA SER A 298 -11.23 7.59 -14.87
C SER A 298 -10.85 6.35 -14.05
N VAL A 299 -10.41 6.52 -12.80
CA VAL A 299 -10.02 5.43 -11.90
C VAL A 299 -11.24 4.66 -11.40
N PHE A 300 -12.37 5.33 -11.22
CA PHE A 300 -13.64 4.70 -10.85
C PHE A 300 -14.27 3.92 -12.01
N LEU A 301 -13.93 4.26 -13.25
CA LEU A 301 -14.35 3.50 -14.42
C LEU A 301 -13.57 2.20 -14.60
N GLN A 302 -12.49 2.00 -13.83
CA GLN A 302 -11.63 0.82 -13.87
C GLN A 302 -11.97 -0.12 -12.72
N SER A 303 -12.17 -1.39 -13.05
CA SER A 303 -12.21 -2.48 -12.07
C SER A 303 -10.81 -3.09 -11.93
N ALA A 304 -10.49 -3.63 -10.76
CA ALA A 304 -9.27 -4.43 -10.57
C ALA A 304 -9.24 -5.63 -11.54
N GLU A 305 -10.41 -6.20 -11.89
CA GLU A 305 -10.53 -7.30 -12.85
C GLU A 305 -10.06 -6.94 -14.26
N ASP A 306 -10.17 -5.66 -14.66
CA ASP A 306 -9.81 -5.21 -16.02
C ASP A 306 -8.33 -5.50 -16.35
N TYR A 307 -7.49 -5.58 -15.32
CA TYR A 307 -6.06 -5.89 -15.45
C TYR A 307 -5.75 -7.39 -15.47
N TYR A 308 -6.69 -8.24 -15.06
CA TYR A 308 -6.54 -9.69 -15.06
C TYR A 308 -7.06 -10.35 -16.35
N ASP A 309 -7.86 -9.62 -17.12
CA ASP A 309 -8.35 -10.06 -18.43
C ASP A 309 -7.52 -9.51 -19.59
N ARG A 310 -7.79 -10.03 -20.79
CA ARG A 310 -7.16 -9.53 -22.02
C ARG A 310 -7.55 -8.07 -22.22
N PHE A 311 -6.58 -7.23 -22.58
CA PHE A 311 -6.79 -5.79 -22.76
C PHE A 311 -7.99 -5.45 -23.68
N ILE A 312 -8.28 -6.28 -24.69
CA ILE A 312 -9.44 -6.11 -25.59
C ILE A 312 -10.75 -6.22 -24.81
N ILE A 313 -10.89 -7.24 -23.95
CA ILE A 313 -12.09 -7.48 -23.14
C ILE A 313 -12.22 -6.38 -22.08
N GLY A 314 -11.14 -6.09 -21.35
CA GLY A 314 -11.13 -5.02 -20.34
C GLY A 314 -11.49 -3.65 -20.94
N SER A 315 -10.96 -3.33 -22.13
CA SER A 315 -11.29 -2.08 -22.82
C SER A 315 -12.74 -2.05 -23.30
N PHE A 316 -13.26 -3.16 -23.82
CA PHE A 316 -14.66 -3.27 -24.23
C PHE A 316 -15.62 -3.09 -23.04
N LEU A 317 -15.35 -3.74 -21.90
CA LEU A 317 -16.12 -3.55 -20.68
C LEU A 317 -16.07 -2.10 -20.17
N ARG A 318 -14.90 -1.45 -20.27
CA ARG A 318 -14.76 -0.03 -19.92
C ARG A 318 -15.61 0.88 -20.80
N ILE A 319 -15.70 0.60 -22.10
CA ILE A 319 -16.58 1.32 -23.04
C ILE A 319 -18.05 1.08 -22.66
N ILE A 320 -18.44 -0.16 -22.35
CA ILE A 320 -19.79 -0.47 -21.89
C ILE A 320 -20.13 0.32 -20.62
N ARG A 321 -19.23 0.38 -19.62
CA ARG A 321 -19.46 1.18 -18.40
C ARG A 321 -19.64 2.66 -18.71
N LEU A 322 -18.82 3.22 -19.61
CA LEU A 322 -18.95 4.61 -20.03
C LEU A 322 -20.30 4.88 -20.71
N LEU A 323 -20.72 4.01 -21.65
CA LEU A 323 -22.02 4.10 -22.31
C LEU A 323 -23.16 3.94 -21.31
N ALA A 324 -23.06 3.00 -20.37
CA ALA A 324 -24.05 2.79 -19.34
C ALA A 324 -24.24 4.01 -18.45
N ILE A 325 -23.16 4.71 -18.08
CA ILE A 325 -23.24 5.97 -17.31
C ILE A 325 -23.95 7.06 -18.11
N ILE A 326 -23.60 7.21 -19.40
CA ILE A 326 -24.26 8.19 -20.28
C ILE A 326 -25.75 7.88 -20.40
N ILE A 327 -26.12 6.62 -20.63
CA ILE A 327 -27.51 6.18 -20.75
C ILE A 327 -28.24 6.40 -19.42
N ALA A 328 -27.67 5.97 -18.30
CA ALA A 328 -28.30 6.13 -16.99
C ALA A 328 -28.56 7.59 -16.63
N LEU A 329 -27.65 8.51 -17.00
CA LEU A 329 -27.80 9.94 -16.76
C LEU A 329 -28.81 10.61 -17.71
N THR A 330 -28.84 10.20 -18.99
CA THR A 330 -29.61 10.90 -20.03
C THR A 330 -30.97 10.30 -20.31
N LEU A 331 -31.14 8.98 -20.16
CA LEU A 331 -32.36 8.26 -20.53
C LEU A 331 -33.59 8.71 -19.72
N PRO A 332 -33.53 8.92 -18.38
CA PRO A 332 -34.69 9.42 -17.63
C PRO A 332 -35.11 10.82 -18.08
N ALA A 333 -34.15 11.71 -18.30
CA ALA A 333 -34.41 13.06 -18.78
C ALA A 333 -35.00 13.07 -20.20
N LEU A 334 -34.46 12.23 -21.09
CA LEU A 334 -34.96 12.06 -22.45
C LEU A 334 -36.40 11.51 -22.46
N TYR A 335 -36.68 10.51 -21.62
CA TYR A 335 -38.02 9.94 -21.45
C TYR A 335 -39.04 11.01 -21.04
N ILE A 336 -38.73 11.81 -20.01
CA ILE A 336 -39.60 12.90 -19.56
C ILE A 336 -39.78 13.94 -20.68
N SER A 337 -38.70 14.29 -21.39
CA SER A 337 -38.73 15.28 -22.47
C SER A 337 -39.64 14.86 -23.62
N VAL A 338 -39.53 13.61 -24.07
CA VAL A 338 -40.34 13.08 -25.19
C VAL A 338 -41.82 13.04 -24.81
N ILE A 339 -42.16 12.49 -23.64
CA ILE A 339 -43.56 12.34 -23.24
C ILE A 339 -44.23 13.67 -22.91
N SER A 340 -43.48 14.63 -22.35
CA SER A 340 -44.04 15.91 -21.89
C SER A 340 -44.07 16.97 -22.99
N PHE A 341 -43.10 16.99 -23.91
CA PHE A 341 -42.94 18.08 -24.89
C PHE A 341 -43.04 17.64 -26.35
N HIS A 342 -42.73 16.39 -26.68
CA HIS A 342 -42.74 15.89 -28.07
C HIS A 342 -43.43 14.53 -28.20
N PRO A 343 -44.70 14.39 -27.77
CA PRO A 343 -45.40 13.11 -27.79
C PRO A 343 -45.56 12.54 -29.21
N GLU A 344 -45.51 13.39 -30.24
CA GLU A 344 -45.58 12.98 -31.65
C GLU A 344 -44.36 12.16 -32.11
N MET A 345 -43.25 12.19 -31.39
CA MET A 345 -42.08 11.34 -31.67
C MET A 345 -42.32 9.87 -31.29
N VAL A 346 -43.34 9.59 -30.47
CA VAL A 346 -43.69 8.25 -30.02
C VAL A 346 -44.72 7.66 -30.99
N PRO A 347 -44.54 6.41 -31.48
CA PRO A 347 -45.54 5.75 -32.30
C PRO A 347 -46.92 5.79 -31.65
N THR A 348 -47.95 6.12 -32.42
CA THR A 348 -49.29 6.44 -31.91
C THR A 348 -49.86 5.33 -31.00
N GLN A 349 -49.59 4.06 -31.30
CA GLN A 349 -49.99 2.93 -30.48
C GLN A 349 -49.38 2.96 -29.07
N LEU A 350 -48.09 3.31 -28.96
CA LEU A 350 -47.38 3.44 -27.68
C LEU A 350 -47.81 4.71 -26.93
N ALA A 351 -48.02 5.82 -27.65
CA ALA A 351 -48.50 7.06 -27.05
C ALA A 351 -49.90 6.89 -26.42
N LEU A 352 -50.81 6.19 -27.10
CA LEU A 352 -52.13 5.85 -26.57
C LEU A 352 -52.05 4.90 -25.36
N ALA A 353 -51.13 3.93 -25.39
CA ALA A 353 -50.89 3.05 -24.25
C ALA A 353 -50.37 3.82 -23.02
N PHE A 354 -49.43 4.75 -23.22
CA PHE A 354 -48.94 5.62 -22.14
C PHE A 354 -50.02 6.56 -21.61
N ALA A 355 -50.81 7.18 -22.48
CA ALA A 355 -51.91 8.06 -22.09
C ALA A 355 -52.97 7.29 -21.28
N GLY A 356 -53.33 6.08 -21.72
CA GLY A 356 -54.26 5.20 -21.01
C GLY A 356 -53.73 4.77 -19.63
N GLY A 357 -52.45 4.37 -19.54
CA GLY A 357 -51.81 4.00 -18.27
C GLY A 357 -51.68 5.17 -17.29
N ARG A 358 -51.55 6.40 -17.79
CA ARG A 358 -51.41 7.62 -16.98
C ARG A 358 -52.72 8.31 -16.66
N ALA A 359 -53.86 7.88 -17.22
CA ALA A 359 -55.15 8.53 -17.01
C ALA A 359 -55.58 8.62 -15.53
N VAL A 360 -55.06 7.71 -14.69
CA VAL A 360 -55.36 7.62 -13.26
C VAL A 360 -54.26 8.24 -12.38
N VAL A 361 -53.15 8.69 -12.98
CA VAL A 361 -51.99 9.23 -12.24
C VAL A 361 -52.14 10.74 -12.08
N PRO A 362 -52.23 11.27 -10.83
CA PRO A 362 -52.52 12.68 -10.59
C PRO A 362 -51.30 13.60 -10.79
N PHE A 363 -50.10 13.04 -10.96
CA PHE A 363 -48.85 13.81 -11.03
C PHE A 363 -48.29 13.91 -12.46
N PRO A 364 -47.68 15.05 -12.82
CA PRO A 364 -46.87 15.18 -14.03
C PRO A 364 -45.70 14.18 -14.06
N ALA A 365 -45.24 13.84 -15.26
CA ALA A 365 -44.19 12.84 -15.48
C ALA A 365 -42.89 13.12 -14.72
N TYR A 366 -42.49 14.40 -14.62
CA TYR A 366 -41.27 14.77 -13.91
C TYR A 366 -41.41 14.61 -12.39
N THR A 367 -42.56 14.96 -11.81
CA THR A 367 -42.82 14.82 -10.36
C THR A 367 -42.85 13.35 -9.97
N GLU A 368 -43.55 12.53 -10.76
CA GLU A 368 -43.61 11.09 -10.57
C GLU A 368 -42.21 10.45 -10.64
N ALA A 369 -41.43 10.76 -11.69
CA ALA A 369 -40.09 10.22 -11.85
C ALA A 369 -39.18 10.59 -10.68
N PHE A 370 -39.25 11.84 -10.19
CA PHE A 370 -38.48 12.29 -9.03
C PHE A 370 -38.84 11.53 -7.75
N ILE A 371 -40.14 11.35 -7.49
CA ILE A 371 -40.63 10.56 -6.34
C ILE A 371 -40.16 9.10 -6.46
N MET A 372 -40.28 8.50 -7.65
CA MET A 372 -39.82 7.12 -7.89
C MET A 372 -38.31 6.98 -7.67
N THR A 373 -37.50 7.95 -8.09
CA THR A 373 -36.06 7.94 -7.81
C THR A 373 -35.77 7.98 -6.31
N ILE A 374 -36.45 8.85 -5.55
CA ILE A 374 -36.30 8.91 -4.09
C ILE A 374 -36.72 7.59 -3.43
N LEU A 375 -37.86 7.02 -3.83
CA LEU A 375 -38.35 5.75 -3.29
C LEU A 375 -37.39 4.59 -3.58
N MET A 376 -36.81 4.54 -4.78
CA MET A 376 -35.82 3.53 -5.14
C MET A 376 -34.54 3.66 -4.30
N GLU A 377 -34.06 4.88 -4.05
CA GLU A 377 -32.92 5.11 -3.16
C GLU A 377 -33.24 4.73 -1.71
N LEU A 378 -34.45 5.04 -1.23
CA LEU A 378 -34.92 4.64 0.11
C LEU A 378 -34.99 3.12 0.26
N LEU A 379 -35.56 2.43 -0.74
CA LEU A 379 -35.63 0.97 -0.78
C LEU A 379 -34.24 0.34 -0.83
N ARG A 380 -33.31 0.94 -1.59
CA ARG A 380 -31.93 0.48 -1.66
C ARG A 380 -31.24 0.61 -0.30
N GLU A 381 -31.36 1.75 0.37
CA GLU A 381 -30.78 1.96 1.71
C GLU A 381 -31.36 0.98 2.73
N ALA A 382 -32.68 0.75 2.70
CA ALA A 382 -33.36 -0.22 3.56
C ALA A 382 -33.09 -1.70 3.21
N SER A 383 -32.47 -1.99 2.06
CA SER A 383 -32.07 -3.34 1.67
C SER A 383 -30.62 -3.65 2.03
N ILE A 384 -29.76 -2.62 2.10
CA ILE A 384 -28.33 -2.75 2.41
C ILE A 384 -28.09 -2.75 3.92
N ARG A 385 -28.94 -2.05 4.70
CA ARG A 385 -28.96 -2.05 6.16
C ARG A 385 -30.14 -2.84 6.69
#